data_AF-A0A7U6Y4N6-F1
#
_entry.id   AF-A0A7U6Y4N6-F1
#
_cell.length_a   1.000
_cell.length_b   1.000
_cell.length_c   1.000
_cell.angle_alpha   90.00
_cell.angle_beta   90.00
_cell.angle_gamma   90.00
#
_symmetry.space_group_name_H-M   'P 1'
#
loop_
_entity.id
_entity.type
_entity.pdbx_description
1 polymer ?
#
loop_
_entity_poly.entity_id
_entity_poly.type
_entity_poly.pdbx_seq_one_letter_code
_entity_poly.pdbx_strand_id
1 'polypeptide(L)'
;MSFGGFNENNSQPMADINTTPLVDVMLVLLVIFIITAPLFNEAVPIDLPQASASRLEEKPTVLHVTLDKDGRLTVDGASVAIEDFESRCNELLAGKPNAEMHLRAERTTLYEQVTKIMALAQKAGVEKIAFVTNPG
;
A
#
# COMPACT_ATOMS: atom_id res chain seq x y z
N MET A 1 1.50 99.80 -0.64
CA MET A 1 1.41 98.66 -1.58
C MET A 1 1.96 97.45 -0.86
N SER A 2 1.25 96.33 -1.00
CA SER A 2 1.45 95.02 -0.36
C SER A 2 2.74 94.33 -0.84
N PHE A 3 2.90 93.06 -0.43
CA PHE A 3 3.88 92.03 -0.78
C PHE A 3 5.04 91.94 0.22
N GLY A 4 5.23 90.86 0.96
CA GLY A 4 4.60 89.54 0.89
C GLY A 4 5.61 88.56 1.48
N GLY A 5 5.23 87.88 2.57
CA GLY A 5 6.11 86.94 3.26
C GLY A 5 6.40 85.72 2.39
N PHE A 6 7.67 85.35 2.30
CA PHE A 6 8.09 84.04 1.81
C PHE A 6 8.13 83.10 3.02
N ASN A 7 7.03 82.38 3.25
CA ASN A 7 7.05 81.17 4.06
C ASN A 7 7.33 80.00 3.11
N GLU A 8 8.57 79.54 3.09
CA GLU A 8 9.02 78.41 2.28
C GLU A 8 8.51 77.12 2.94
N ASN A 9 7.28 76.73 2.60
CA ASN A 9 6.70 75.47 3.03
C ASN A 9 7.36 74.34 2.22
N ASN A 10 8.47 73.80 2.74
CA ASN A 10 9.14 72.62 2.23
C ASN A 10 8.19 71.42 2.32
N SER A 11 7.37 71.26 1.28
CA SER A 11 6.44 70.15 1.12
C SER A 11 7.26 68.98 0.58
N GLN A 12 7.86 68.20 1.48
CA GLN A 12 8.50 66.95 1.11
C GLN A 12 7.46 66.08 0.37
N PRO A 13 7.73 65.63 -0.86
CA PRO A 13 6.82 64.72 -1.54
C PRO A 13 6.80 63.43 -0.74
N MET A 14 5.66 63.14 -0.12
CA MET A 14 5.40 61.83 0.48
C MET A 14 5.36 60.83 -0.66
N ALA A 15 6.44 60.07 -0.83
CA ALA A 15 6.48 58.94 -1.73
C ALA A 15 5.62 57.84 -1.11
N ASP A 16 4.35 57.78 -1.51
CA ASP A 16 3.47 56.66 -1.17
C ASP A 16 4.10 55.39 -1.74
N ILE A 17 4.43 54.43 -0.86
CA ILE A 17 4.93 53.13 -1.32
C ILE A 17 3.75 52.44 -1.95
N ASN A 18 3.80 52.21 -3.27
CA ASN A 18 2.78 51.41 -3.95
C ASN A 18 2.77 50.00 -3.33
N THR A 19 1.77 49.74 -2.49
CA THR A 19 1.60 48.47 -1.78
C THR A 19 1.10 47.37 -2.72
N THR A 20 0.47 47.74 -3.84
CA THR A 20 -0.08 46.81 -4.84
C THR A 20 1.00 45.93 -5.50
N PRO A 21 2.13 46.47 -6.03
CA PRO A 21 3.26 45.66 -6.46
C PRO A 21 3.92 44.85 -5.33
N LEU A 22 3.94 45.39 -4.11
CA LEU A 22 4.60 44.73 -2.98
C LEU A 22 3.84 43.47 -2.54
N VAL A 23 2.51 43.54 -2.49
CA VAL A 23 1.66 42.40 -2.18
C VAL A 23 1.75 41.33 -3.27
N ASP A 24 1.83 41.71 -4.54
CA ASP A 24 1.99 40.78 -5.67
C ASP A 24 3.29 39.96 -5.56
N VAL A 25 4.41 40.63 -5.28
CA VAL A 25 5.70 39.96 -5.05
C VAL A 25 5.63 39.01 -3.85
N MET A 26 4.98 39.41 -2.76
CA MET A 26 4.79 38.53 -1.60
C MET A 26 3.92 37.31 -1.92
N LEU A 27 2.87 37.48 -2.71
CA LEU A 27 1.96 36.40 -3.10
C LEU A 27 2.65 35.40 -4.04
N VAL A 28 3.47 35.89 -4.98
CA VAL A 28 4.33 35.05 -5.83
C VAL A 28 5.28 34.21 -4.98
N LEU A 29 5.92 34.79 -3.96
CA LEU A 29 6.80 34.04 -3.05
C LEU A 29 6.06 32.97 -2.24
N LEU A 30 4.84 33.26 -1.78
CA LEU A 30 3.99 32.28 -1.09
C LEU A 30 3.60 31.12 -2.00
N VAL A 31 3.22 31.40 -3.26
CA VAL A 31 2.90 30.37 -4.25
C VAL A 31 4.11 29.48 -4.54
N ILE A 32 5.31 30.05 -4.65
CA ILE A 32 6.56 29.28 -4.80
C ILE A 32 6.77 28.34 -3.62
N PHE A 33 6.58 28.80 -2.38
CA PHE A 33 6.72 27.92 -1.20
C PHE A 33 5.66 26.81 -1.15
N ILE A 34 4.41 27.11 -1.49
CA ILE A 34 3.33 26.11 -1.54
C ILE A 34 3.63 25.03 -2.60
N ILE A 35 4.15 25.41 -3.77
CA ILE A 35 4.44 24.50 -4.88
C ILE A 35 5.74 23.71 -4.68
N THR A 36 6.71 24.23 -3.92
CA THR A 36 7.98 23.51 -3.67
C THR A 36 7.85 22.44 -2.57
N ALA A 37 6.91 22.57 -1.63
CA ALA A 37 6.63 21.57 -0.59
C ALA A 37 6.29 20.14 -1.10
N PRO A 38 5.46 19.92 -2.14
CA PRO A 38 5.08 18.58 -2.59
C PRO A 38 6.24 17.75 -3.19
N LEU A 39 7.40 18.35 -3.48
CA LEU A 39 8.54 17.65 -4.08
C LEU A 39 9.28 16.71 -3.12
N PHE A 40 8.97 16.73 -1.81
CA PHE A 40 9.66 15.91 -0.81
C PHE A 40 9.06 14.52 -0.54
N ASN A 41 8.14 14.03 -1.37
CA ASN A 41 7.37 12.81 -1.08
C ASN A 41 7.69 11.57 -1.94
N GLU A 42 8.89 11.42 -2.49
CA GLU A 42 9.33 10.14 -3.06
C GLU A 42 10.78 9.80 -2.70
N ALA A 43 11.10 9.79 -1.40
CA ALA A 43 12.16 8.91 -0.93
C ALA A 43 11.58 7.50 -0.87
N VAL A 44 11.60 6.78 -1.99
CA VAL A 44 11.43 5.32 -1.98
C VAL A 44 12.48 4.79 -1.00
N PRO A 45 12.11 4.14 0.12
CA PRO A 45 13.08 3.49 0.96
C PRO A 45 13.67 2.34 0.13
N ILE A 46 14.83 2.56 -0.47
CA ILE A 46 15.66 1.48 -0.95
C ILE A 46 16.27 0.89 0.31
N ASP A 47 15.70 -0.22 0.77
CA ASP A 47 16.34 -1.14 1.71
C ASP A 47 17.63 -1.62 1.04
N LEU A 48 18.75 -0.92 1.25
CA LEU A 48 20.05 -1.51 1.07
C LEU A 48 20.17 -2.60 2.13
N PRO A 49 20.26 -3.89 1.76
CA PRO A 49 20.39 -4.95 2.74
C PRO A 49 21.72 -4.73 3.47
N GLN A 50 21.63 -4.15 4.66
CA GLN A 50 22.73 -4.10 5.61
C GLN A 50 23.08 -5.56 5.88
N ALA A 51 24.28 -5.96 5.48
CA ALA A 51 24.86 -7.24 5.83
C ALA A 51 25.07 -7.25 7.35
N SER A 52 24.01 -7.57 8.08
CA SER A 52 23.98 -7.77 9.52
C SER A 52 22.80 -8.67 9.79
N ALA A 53 23.06 -9.98 9.70
CA ALA A 53 22.22 -11.07 10.20
C ALA A 53 20.72 -10.76 10.15
N SER A 54 20.16 -10.66 8.93
CA SER A 54 18.71 -10.71 8.74
C SER A 54 18.25 -11.95 9.52
N ARG A 55 17.47 -11.71 10.57
CA ARG A 55 16.60 -12.75 11.12
C ARG A 55 15.90 -13.29 9.89
N LEU A 56 16.28 -14.51 9.50
CA LEU A 56 15.75 -15.20 8.34
C LEU A 56 14.24 -14.98 8.40
N GLU A 57 13.70 -14.11 7.53
CA GLU A 57 12.25 -13.99 7.43
C GLU A 57 11.80 -15.40 7.11
N GLU A 58 11.17 -16.07 8.08
CA GLU A 58 10.72 -17.43 7.90
C GLU A 58 9.78 -17.39 6.70
N LYS A 59 10.24 -18.00 5.60
CA LYS A 59 9.45 -18.05 4.38
C LYS A 59 8.07 -18.59 4.75
N PRO A 60 6.99 -17.89 4.36
CA PRO A 60 5.66 -18.35 4.67
C PRO A 60 5.49 -19.77 4.17
N THR A 61 4.83 -20.60 4.97
CA THR A 61 4.57 -21.97 4.57
C THR A 61 3.41 -21.94 3.59
N VAL A 62 3.72 -22.16 2.31
CA VAL A 62 2.73 -22.18 1.25
C VAL A 62 2.21 -23.60 1.04
N LEU A 63 0.91 -23.80 1.21
CA LEU A 63 0.19 -25.01 0.84
C LEU A 63 -0.41 -24.87 -0.56
N HIS A 64 -0.05 -25.76 -1.48
CA HIS A 64 -0.66 -25.76 -2.80
C HIS A 64 -1.90 -26.64 -2.81
N VAL A 65 -3.07 -26.04 -2.95
CA VAL A 65 -4.34 -26.76 -2.96
C VAL A 65 -5.01 -26.59 -4.31
N THR A 66 -5.27 -27.71 -4.99
CA THR A 66 -5.95 -27.70 -6.28
C THR A 66 -7.27 -28.45 -6.18
N LEU A 67 -8.33 -27.82 -6.69
CA LEU A 67 -9.65 -28.41 -6.86
C LEU A 67 -9.95 -28.55 -8.36
N ASP A 68 -10.05 -29.79 -8.81
CA ASP A 68 -10.37 -30.14 -10.20
C ASP A 68 -11.89 -30.02 -10.47
N LYS A 69 -12.31 -30.00 -11.73
CA LYS A 69 -13.73 -30.00 -12.15
C LYS A 69 -14.50 -31.22 -11.65
N ASP A 70 -13.82 -32.34 -11.46
CA ASP A 70 -14.39 -33.58 -10.92
C ASP A 70 -14.55 -33.53 -9.38
N GLY A 71 -14.27 -32.37 -8.75
CA GLY A 71 -14.34 -32.21 -7.30
C GLY A 71 -13.19 -32.88 -6.54
N ARG A 72 -12.15 -33.31 -7.26
CA ARG A 72 -10.96 -33.92 -6.66
C ARG A 72 -10.10 -32.85 -6.01
N LEU A 73 -9.90 -32.99 -4.71
CA LEU A 73 -9.07 -32.11 -3.91
C LEU A 73 -7.66 -32.69 -3.79
N THR A 74 -6.66 -31.88 -4.07
CA THR A 74 -5.26 -32.24 -3.92
C THR A 74 -4.53 -31.19 -3.10
N VAL A 75 -3.63 -31.65 -2.22
CA VAL A 75 -2.78 -30.81 -1.36
C VAL A 75 -1.32 -31.21 -1.63
N ASP A 76 -0.51 -30.27 -2.08
CA ASP A 76 0.89 -30.48 -2.52
C ASP A 76 1.06 -31.67 -3.48
N GLY A 77 0.05 -31.89 -4.35
CA GLY A 77 0.02 -32.97 -5.33
C GLY A 77 -0.49 -34.32 -4.81
N ALA A 78 -0.77 -34.46 -3.52
CA ALA A 78 -1.40 -35.65 -2.96
C ALA A 78 -2.93 -35.50 -2.98
N SER A 79 -3.65 -36.54 -3.42
CA SER A 79 -5.12 -36.56 -3.35
C SER A 79 -5.57 -36.68 -1.89
N VAL A 80 -6.48 -35.82 -1.47
CA VAL A 80 -7.01 -35.77 -0.11
C VAL A 80 -8.53 -35.72 -0.16
N ALA A 81 -9.21 -36.51 0.68
CA ALA A 81 -10.66 -36.40 0.82
C ALA A 81 -11.02 -35.09 1.53
N ILE A 82 -12.15 -34.48 1.18
CA ILE A 82 -12.61 -33.22 1.81
C ILE A 82 -12.75 -33.36 3.33
N GLU A 83 -13.15 -34.55 3.80
CA GLU A 83 -13.32 -34.86 5.22
C GLU A 83 -11.99 -34.86 5.98
N ASP A 84 -10.90 -35.30 5.33
CA ASP A 84 -9.56 -35.37 5.90
C ASP A 84 -8.76 -34.07 5.70
N PHE A 85 -9.26 -33.15 4.88
CA PHE A 85 -8.55 -31.94 4.49
C PHE A 85 -8.16 -31.07 5.69
N GLU A 86 -9.07 -30.88 6.65
CA GLU A 86 -8.81 -30.08 7.85
C GLU A 86 -7.70 -30.71 8.72
N SER A 87 -7.78 -32.02 8.96
CA SER A 87 -6.74 -32.75 9.70
C SER A 87 -5.39 -32.66 8.99
N ARG A 88 -5.40 -32.82 7.66
CA ARG A 88 -4.19 -32.76 6.86
C ARG A 88 -3.55 -31.38 6.86
N CYS A 89 -4.34 -30.32 6.76
CA CYS A 89 -3.85 -28.95 6.89
C CYS A 89 -3.28 -28.70 8.29
N ASN A 90 -3.96 -29.13 9.36
CA ASN A 90 -3.45 -28.99 10.72
C ASN A 90 -2.09 -29.68 10.91
N GLU A 91 -1.91 -30.88 10.38
CA GLU A 91 -0.61 -31.58 10.41
C GLU A 91 0.48 -30.82 9.66
N LEU A 92 0.16 -30.30 8.47
CA LEU A 92 1.12 -29.62 7.61
C LEU A 92 1.49 -28.22 8.12
N LEU A 93 0.60 -27.59 8.89
CA LEU A 93 0.76 -26.26 9.47
C LEU A 93 1.20 -26.28 10.95
N ALA A 94 1.22 -27.44 11.59
CA ALA A 94 1.64 -27.58 12.98
C ALA A 94 3.05 -27.02 13.20
N GLY A 95 3.13 -25.96 14.02
CA GLY A 95 4.40 -25.32 14.38
C GLY A 95 4.99 -24.43 13.28
N LYS A 96 4.23 -24.11 12.22
CA LYS A 96 4.67 -23.24 11.13
C LYS A 96 3.95 -21.88 11.20
N PRO A 97 4.64 -20.79 11.54
CA PRO A 97 4.06 -19.45 11.50
C PRO A 97 3.84 -18.98 10.05
N ASN A 98 2.94 -18.01 9.84
CA ASN A 98 2.66 -17.40 8.54
C ASN A 98 2.23 -18.43 7.46
N ALA A 99 1.22 -19.23 7.77
CA ALA A 99 0.65 -20.20 6.85
C ALA A 99 -0.15 -19.54 5.72
N GLU A 100 0.29 -19.72 4.49
CA GLU A 100 -0.41 -19.26 3.29
C GLU A 100 -0.94 -20.46 2.48
N MET A 101 -2.13 -20.33 1.91
CA MET A 101 -2.74 -21.33 1.04
C MET A 101 -2.91 -20.78 -0.37
N HIS A 102 -2.35 -21.48 -1.34
CA HIS A 102 -2.53 -21.18 -2.76
C HIS A 102 -3.61 -22.09 -3.33
N LEU A 103 -4.81 -21.54 -3.50
CA LEU A 103 -5.96 -22.25 -4.04
C LEU A 103 -6.03 -22.09 -5.56
N ARG A 104 -5.91 -23.20 -6.27
CA ARG A 104 -6.20 -23.31 -7.70
C ARG A 104 -7.54 -24.02 -7.87
N ALA A 105 -8.49 -23.35 -8.51
CA ALA A 105 -9.78 -23.93 -8.87
C ALA A 105 -10.04 -23.70 -10.35
N GLU A 106 -10.63 -24.69 -11.03
CA GLU A 106 -11.09 -24.50 -12.41
C GLU A 106 -12.32 -23.58 -12.46
N ARG A 107 -12.54 -22.93 -13.60
CA ARG A 107 -13.70 -22.04 -13.79
C ARG A 107 -15.04 -22.76 -13.68
N THR A 108 -15.05 -24.07 -13.92
CA THR A 108 -16.23 -24.93 -13.87
C THR A 108 -16.52 -25.48 -12.49
N THR A 109 -15.63 -25.24 -11.52
CA THR A 109 -15.79 -25.72 -10.15
C THR A 109 -16.94 -24.99 -9.45
N LEU A 110 -17.74 -25.74 -8.69
CA LEU A 110 -18.87 -25.19 -7.94
C LEU A 110 -18.37 -24.23 -6.85
N TYR A 111 -18.94 -23.02 -6.81
CA TYR A 111 -18.59 -22.00 -5.83
C TYR A 111 -18.75 -22.49 -4.37
N GLU A 112 -19.75 -23.35 -4.11
CA GLU A 112 -19.98 -23.98 -2.81
C GLU A 112 -18.79 -24.83 -2.34
N GLN A 113 -18.16 -25.58 -3.25
CA GLN A 113 -17.00 -26.41 -2.91
C GLN A 113 -15.78 -25.56 -2.55
N VAL A 114 -15.56 -24.49 -3.31
CA VAL A 114 -14.47 -23.53 -3.06
C VAL A 114 -14.62 -22.88 -1.68
N THR A 115 -15.81 -22.36 -1.37
CA THR A 115 -16.10 -21.73 -0.07
C THR A 115 -16.02 -22.70 1.09
N LYS A 116 -16.47 -23.95 0.92
CA LYS A 116 -16.30 -25.01 1.92
C LYS A 116 -14.82 -25.26 2.24
N ILE A 117 -13.97 -25.37 1.22
CA ILE A 117 -12.52 -25.56 1.40
C ILE A 117 -11.89 -24.37 2.10
N MET A 118 -12.25 -23.13 1.72
CA MET A 118 -11.74 -21.93 2.39
C MET A 118 -12.11 -21.89 3.87
N ALA A 119 -13.33 -22.30 4.23
CA ALA A 119 -13.77 -22.37 5.62
C ALA A 119 -12.97 -23.43 6.42
N LEU A 120 -12.72 -24.60 5.83
CA LEU A 120 -11.89 -25.65 6.45
C LEU A 120 -10.43 -25.21 6.60
N ALA A 121 -9.88 -24.52 5.61
CA ALA A 121 -8.52 -23.99 5.64
C ALA A 121 -8.34 -22.95 6.75
N GLN A 122 -9.30 -22.02 6.91
CA GLN A 122 -9.26 -21.05 8.01
C GLN A 122 -9.33 -21.72 9.38
N LYS A 123 -10.17 -22.76 9.54
CA LYS A 123 -10.23 -23.55 10.79
C LYS A 123 -8.91 -24.25 11.11
N ALA A 124 -8.19 -24.68 10.08
CA ALA A 124 -6.88 -25.31 10.22
C ALA A 124 -5.72 -24.32 10.48
N GLY A 125 -6.01 -23.02 10.64
CA GLY A 125 -5.01 -22.01 10.98
C GLY A 125 -4.30 -21.38 9.77
N VAL A 126 -4.85 -21.49 8.56
CA VAL A 126 -4.36 -20.73 7.41
C VAL A 126 -4.66 -19.24 7.60
N GLU A 127 -3.64 -18.39 7.60
CA GLU A 127 -3.77 -16.95 7.81
C GLU A 127 -4.16 -16.21 6.52
N LYS A 128 -3.70 -16.70 5.37
CA LYS A 128 -3.92 -16.06 4.08
C LYS A 128 -4.22 -17.06 2.99
N ILE A 129 -5.21 -16.74 2.17
CA ILE A 129 -5.61 -17.55 1.02
C ILE A 129 -5.39 -16.72 -0.24
N ALA A 130 -4.57 -17.23 -1.16
CA ALA A 130 -4.32 -16.63 -2.46
C ALA A 130 -4.92 -17.51 -3.57
N PHE A 131 -5.66 -16.90 -4.48
CA PHE A 131 -6.17 -17.60 -5.65
C PHE A 131 -5.13 -17.59 -6.76
N VAL A 132 -4.71 -18.78 -7.20
CA VAL A 132 -3.77 -18.93 -8.31
C VAL A 132 -4.59 -19.27 -9.55
N THR A 133 -4.89 -18.25 -10.34
CA THR A 133 -5.43 -18.42 -11.69
C THR A 133 -4.25 -18.55 -12.64
N ASN A 134 -4.26 -19.59 -13.49
CA ASN A 134 -3.32 -19.63 -14.60
C ASN A 134 -3.87 -18.65 -15.65
N PRO A 135 -3.12 -17.60 -16.04
CA PRO A 135 -3.50 -16.80 -17.19
C PRO A 135 -3.41 -17.74 -18.41
N GLY A 136 -4.58 -18.17 -18.89
CA GLY A 136 -4.72 -18.83 -20.19
C GLY A 136 -4.66 -17.81 -21.30
#